data_AF-A0A1Y0MDB0-F1
#
_entry.id   AF-A0A1Y0MDB0-F1
#
_cell.length_a   1.000
_cell.length_b   1.000
_cell.length_c   1.000
_cell.angle_alpha   90.00
_cell.angle_beta   90.00
_cell.angle_gamma   90.00
#
_symmetry.space_group_name_H-M   'P 1'
#
loop_
_entity.id
_entity.type
_entity.pdbx_description
1 polymer ?
#
loop_
_entity_poly.entity_id
_entity_poly.type
_entity_poly.pdbx_seq_one_letter_code
_entity_poly.pdbx_strand_id
1 'polypeptide(L)'
;MKFKHIYILIFALLVSCKRDELNVTTDFNSKLISEYIDPYELDSINESWVKEDSLFLSDLKKVLKKDERNIVDIFKIDKKDRKTNLGFGYEQIEASMGKGYVSIFYNVLLKDGQIISYELSPQIPRNKLLTERYLNLYSGIFKIEDNRIYNRYYNIEEMENPLMDIKSDFVLNENLRFLMTPFSGTRYGYYGGEANSIFTNRAIFSKESKSMSSEICQTLMYSKNPSTRLMAFEHYMKNKSEFKNSELIDNWIDKVYSELPTIVTLEGCMVTSRNSKKLVSEYVKRKTNANNVYN
;
A
#
# COMPACT_ATOMS: atom_id res chain seq x y z
N MET A 1 -40.26 16.43 37.73
CA MET A 1 -39.14 15.66 37.13
C MET A 1 -39.59 14.98 35.84
N LYS A 2 -39.45 15.64 34.68
CA LYS A 2 -39.69 15.04 33.35
C LYS A 2 -38.73 15.69 32.33
N PHE A 3 -37.45 15.34 32.39
CA PHE A 3 -36.44 15.86 31.44
C PHE A 3 -35.26 14.89 31.24
N LYS A 4 -35.53 13.58 31.08
CA LYS A 4 -34.47 12.60 30.79
C LYS A 4 -34.77 11.57 29.70
N HIS A 5 -35.85 11.67 28.93
CA HIS A 5 -36.21 10.65 27.94
C HIS A 5 -36.19 11.12 26.47
N ILE A 6 -35.89 12.39 26.21
CA ILE A 6 -35.86 12.93 24.84
C ILE A 6 -34.50 12.74 24.15
N TYR A 7 -33.40 12.63 24.92
CA TYR A 7 -32.06 12.46 24.32
C TYR A 7 -31.70 11.04 23.88
N ILE A 8 -32.41 10.01 24.36
CA ILE A 8 -32.15 8.62 23.97
C ILE A 8 -32.86 8.26 22.64
N LEU A 9 -33.98 8.93 22.33
CA LEU A 9 -34.74 8.64 21.11
C LEU A 9 -34.10 9.20 19.83
N ILE A 10 -33.31 10.28 19.91
CA ILE A 10 -32.65 10.86 18.72
C ILE A 10 -31.46 10.02 18.26
N PHE A 11 -30.80 9.29 19.17
CA PHE A 11 -29.70 8.39 18.80
C PHE A 11 -30.19 7.04 18.24
N ALA A 12 -31.36 6.57 18.65
CA ALA A 12 -31.95 5.31 18.16
C ALA A 12 -32.57 5.42 16.76
N LEU A 13 -33.01 6.61 16.34
CA LEU A 13 -33.69 6.83 15.05
C LEU A 13 -32.73 7.04 13.86
N LEU A 14 -31.41 7.09 14.08
CA LEU A 14 -30.41 7.14 13.00
C LEU A 14 -29.86 5.76 12.58
N VAL A 15 -30.28 4.67 13.25
CA VAL A 15 -29.77 3.30 12.98
C VAL A 15 -30.78 2.44 12.18
N SER A 16 -31.73 3.06 11.49
CA SER A 16 -32.56 2.38 10.48
C SER A 16 -32.37 3.02 9.11
N CYS A 17 -31.12 3.16 8.69
CA CYS A 17 -30.78 3.19 7.28
C CYS A 17 -30.28 1.80 6.93
N LYS A 18 -30.89 1.19 5.90
CA LYS A 18 -30.37 0.00 5.21
C LYS A 18 -28.84 0.10 5.15
N ARG A 19 -28.16 -0.97 5.55
CA ARG A 19 -26.72 -1.16 5.28
C ARG A 19 -26.54 -1.22 3.77
N ASP A 20 -26.48 -0.06 3.13
CA ASP A 20 -25.84 0.07 1.83
C ASP A 20 -24.35 -0.04 2.12
N GLU A 21 -23.89 -1.29 2.16
CA GLU A 21 -22.50 -1.66 2.37
C GLU A 21 -21.69 -1.11 1.20
N LEU A 22 -20.65 -0.32 1.51
CA LEU A 22 -19.63 -0.01 0.53
C LEU A 22 -18.93 -1.33 0.24
N ASN A 23 -18.96 -1.81 -1.00
CA ASN A 23 -18.11 -2.92 -1.41
C ASN A 23 -16.66 -2.46 -1.19
N VAL A 24 -16.01 -3.00 -0.15
CA VAL A 24 -14.59 -2.82 0.10
C VAL A 24 -13.89 -3.86 -0.76
N THR A 25 -13.26 -3.45 -1.85
CA THR A 25 -12.45 -4.32 -2.69
C THR A 25 -11.13 -4.61 -1.97
N THR A 26 -11.09 -5.71 -1.21
CA THR A 26 -9.84 -6.29 -0.70
C THR A 26 -9.91 -7.81 -0.84
N ASP A 27 -9.56 -8.33 -2.01
CA ASP A 27 -9.35 -9.78 -2.21
C ASP A 27 -7.98 -10.25 -1.68
N PHE A 28 -7.19 -9.33 -1.10
CA PHE A 28 -5.93 -9.68 -0.45
C PHE A 28 -6.19 -10.19 0.98
N ASN A 29 -6.13 -11.51 1.17
CA ASN A 29 -6.21 -12.18 2.47
C ASN A 29 -4.90 -12.11 3.27
N SER A 30 -3.86 -11.46 2.73
CA SER A 30 -2.56 -11.34 3.38
C SER A 30 -2.62 -10.61 4.73
N LYS A 31 -2.21 -11.31 5.79
CA LYS A 31 -2.00 -10.76 7.16
C LYS A 31 -0.96 -9.64 7.23
N LEU A 32 -0.22 -9.37 6.15
CA LEU A 32 0.76 -8.29 6.05
C LEU A 32 0.13 -6.91 5.77
N ILE A 33 -1.18 -6.86 5.51
CA ILE A 33 -1.92 -5.67 5.06
C ILE A 33 -3.04 -5.32 6.07
N SER A 34 -2.81 -5.67 7.33
CA SER A 34 -3.78 -5.49 8.41
C SER A 34 -3.06 -5.13 9.69
N GLU A 35 -3.59 -4.16 10.44
CA GLU A 35 -3.10 -3.85 11.78
C GLU A 35 -3.82 -4.72 12.81
N TYR A 36 -3.06 -5.38 13.70
CA TYR A 36 -3.62 -6.04 14.88
C TYR A 36 -3.88 -5.01 15.97
N ILE A 37 -5.07 -5.09 16.57
CA ILE A 37 -5.52 -4.13 17.56
C ILE A 37 -5.25 -4.68 18.95
N ASP A 38 -4.27 -4.11 19.65
CA ASP A 38 -3.95 -4.45 21.04
C ASP A 38 -4.19 -3.25 21.97
N PRO A 39 -5.37 -3.18 22.62
CA PRO A 39 -5.74 -2.03 23.42
C PRO A 39 -5.17 -2.09 24.85
N TYR A 40 -4.67 -0.96 25.36
CA TYR A 40 -4.22 -0.78 26.75
C TYR A 40 -5.06 0.30 27.45
N GLU A 41 -5.17 0.26 28.77
CA GLU A 41 -5.85 1.31 29.55
C GLU A 41 -4.93 2.52 29.73
N LEU A 42 -5.32 3.68 29.18
CA LEU A 42 -4.62 4.96 29.38
C LEU A 42 -5.55 6.15 29.14
N ASP A 43 -5.47 7.14 30.04
CA ASP A 43 -5.96 8.52 30.02
C ASP A 43 -7.44 8.85 29.72
N SER A 44 -7.84 10.03 30.21
CA SER A 44 -9.14 10.65 29.96
C SER A 44 -9.38 10.91 28.48
N ILE A 45 -10.58 10.55 27.98
CA ILE A 45 -10.97 10.75 26.58
C ILE A 45 -11.29 12.22 26.31
N ASN A 46 -10.70 12.78 25.26
CA ASN A 46 -11.05 14.11 24.76
C ASN A 46 -12.23 14.02 23.78
N GLU A 47 -13.44 14.33 24.26
CA GLU A 47 -14.66 14.28 23.43
C GLU A 47 -14.67 15.29 22.28
N SER A 48 -13.90 16.39 22.33
CA SER A 48 -13.82 17.31 21.19
C SER A 48 -13.11 16.67 20.00
N TRP A 49 -12.04 15.91 20.25
CA TRP A 49 -11.32 15.14 19.23
C TRP A 49 -12.20 14.05 18.63
N VAL A 50 -12.95 13.33 19.47
CA VAL A 50 -13.85 12.30 18.94
C VAL A 50 -14.95 12.88 18.05
N LYS A 51 -15.44 14.09 18.37
CA LYS A 51 -16.39 14.81 17.50
C LYS A 51 -15.76 15.18 16.16
N GLU A 52 -14.55 15.73 16.14
CA GLU A 52 -13.85 16.09 14.91
C GLU A 52 -13.56 14.87 14.03
N ASP A 53 -13.10 13.77 14.64
CA ASP A 53 -12.84 12.52 13.93
C ASP A 53 -14.13 11.93 13.34
N SER A 54 -15.23 11.97 14.10
CA SER A 54 -16.53 11.47 13.64
C SER A 54 -17.03 12.26 12.43
N LEU A 55 -16.85 13.58 12.41
CA LEU A 55 -17.20 14.43 11.26
C LEU A 55 -16.33 14.09 10.05
N PHE A 56 -15.02 13.99 10.25
CA PHE A 56 -14.09 13.64 9.19
C PHE A 56 -14.39 12.27 8.56
N LEU A 57 -14.58 11.23 9.36
CA LEU A 57 -14.93 9.89 8.87
C LEU A 57 -16.32 9.86 8.22
N SER A 58 -17.27 10.64 8.72
CA SER A 58 -18.59 10.79 8.09
C SER A 58 -18.47 11.40 6.68
N ASP A 59 -17.66 12.44 6.52
CA ASP A 59 -17.48 13.11 5.24
C ASP A 59 -16.69 12.25 4.26
N LEU A 60 -15.65 11.54 4.72
CA LEU A 60 -14.94 10.54 3.92
C LEU A 60 -15.91 9.46 3.41
N LYS A 61 -16.76 8.92 4.29
CA LYS A 61 -17.77 7.91 3.91
C LYS A 61 -18.74 8.44 2.85
N LYS A 62 -19.19 9.69 2.96
CA LYS A 62 -20.08 10.32 1.95
C LYS A 62 -19.39 10.44 0.60
N VAL A 63 -18.13 10.85 0.58
CA VAL A 63 -17.36 11.00 -0.66
C VAL A 63 -17.14 9.66 -1.34
N LEU A 64 -16.70 8.65 -0.58
CA LEU A 64 -16.51 7.29 -1.10
C LEU A 64 -17.81 6.68 -1.66
N LYS A 65 -18.96 6.98 -1.05
CA LYS A 65 -20.27 6.53 -1.56
C LYS A 65 -20.70 7.22 -2.85
N LYS A 66 -20.24 8.44 -3.10
CA LYS A 66 -20.67 9.24 -4.26
C LYS A 66 -19.79 8.96 -5.48
N ASP A 67 -18.48 9.12 -5.32
CA ASP A 67 -17.46 8.84 -6.34
C ASP A 67 -16.10 8.76 -5.64
N GLU A 68 -15.49 7.57 -5.65
CA GLU A 68 -14.21 7.31 -5.00
C GLU A 68 -13.06 8.17 -5.50
N ARG A 69 -13.15 8.74 -6.71
CA ARG A 69 -12.10 9.64 -7.23
C ARG A 69 -12.07 10.99 -6.53
N ASN A 70 -13.16 11.38 -5.88
CA ASN A 70 -13.26 12.65 -5.16
C ASN A 70 -12.56 12.63 -3.79
N ILE A 71 -11.81 11.56 -3.45
CA ILE A 71 -10.97 11.53 -2.25
C ILE A 71 -9.97 12.70 -2.20
N VAL A 72 -9.61 13.28 -3.35
CA VAL A 72 -8.77 14.48 -3.45
C VAL A 72 -9.32 15.66 -2.67
N ASP A 73 -10.64 15.82 -2.62
CA ASP A 73 -11.28 16.94 -1.94
C ASP A 73 -11.19 16.78 -0.43
N ILE A 74 -11.34 15.54 0.05
CA ILE A 74 -11.26 15.21 1.48
C ILE A 74 -9.82 15.30 1.98
N PHE A 75 -8.88 14.70 1.25
CA PHE A 75 -7.47 14.69 1.62
C PHE A 75 -6.71 15.96 1.20
N LYS A 76 -7.37 16.87 0.48
CA LYS A 76 -6.81 18.13 -0.04
C LYS A 76 -5.55 17.90 -0.88
N ILE A 77 -5.59 16.87 -1.73
CA ILE A 77 -4.47 16.50 -2.60
C ILE A 77 -4.32 17.57 -3.69
N ASP A 78 -3.15 18.19 -3.76
CA ASP A 78 -2.84 19.29 -4.68
C ASP A 78 -1.77 18.85 -5.70
N LYS A 79 -1.77 19.50 -6.87
CA LYS A 79 -0.71 19.36 -7.88
C LYS A 79 0.69 19.67 -7.35
N LYS A 80 0.80 20.47 -6.29
CA LYS A 80 2.05 20.84 -5.61
C LYS A 80 2.56 19.78 -4.65
N ASP A 81 1.75 18.77 -4.31
CA ASP A 81 2.18 17.71 -3.41
C ASP A 81 3.40 17.01 -3.97
N ARG A 82 4.27 16.56 -3.07
CA ARG A 82 5.50 15.86 -3.46
C ARG A 82 5.12 14.55 -4.13
N LYS A 83 5.56 14.40 -5.38
CA LYS A 83 5.37 13.19 -6.16
C LYS A 83 6.64 12.37 -6.24
N THR A 84 6.49 11.06 -6.11
CA THR A 84 7.53 10.09 -6.43
C THR A 84 7.32 9.60 -7.86
N ASN A 85 8.30 9.78 -8.73
CA ASN A 85 8.27 9.22 -10.08
C ASN A 85 8.44 7.70 -10.01
N LEU A 86 7.50 6.96 -10.58
CA LEU A 86 7.54 5.50 -10.69
C LEU A 86 8.00 5.01 -12.08
N GLY A 87 8.27 5.93 -13.02
CA GLY A 87 8.61 5.65 -14.42
C GLY A 87 7.38 5.46 -15.30
N PHE A 88 7.54 5.52 -16.62
CA PHE A 88 6.47 5.27 -17.60
C PHE A 88 5.22 6.16 -17.40
N GLY A 89 5.42 7.39 -16.91
CA GLY A 89 4.34 8.36 -16.62
C GLY A 89 3.49 8.06 -15.38
N TYR A 90 3.89 7.08 -14.56
CA TYR A 90 3.27 6.82 -13.26
C TYR A 90 3.92 7.68 -12.17
N GLU A 91 3.09 8.27 -11.32
CA GLU A 91 3.52 9.05 -10.16
C GLU A 91 2.79 8.56 -8.90
N GLN A 92 3.40 8.76 -7.74
CA GLN A 92 2.84 8.39 -6.44
C GLN A 92 2.85 9.58 -5.49
N ILE A 93 1.76 9.77 -4.75
CA ILE A 93 1.67 10.71 -3.63
C ILE A 93 1.40 9.89 -2.36
N GLU A 94 2.31 9.98 -1.39
CA GLU A 94 2.18 9.35 -0.07
C GLU A 94 2.08 10.45 0.99
N ALA A 95 1.01 10.44 1.79
CA ALA A 95 0.83 11.37 2.89
C ALA A 95 -0.20 10.83 3.90
N SER A 96 -0.61 11.66 4.85
CA SER A 96 -1.67 11.33 5.79
C SER A 96 -2.52 12.54 6.12
N MET A 97 -3.75 12.27 6.58
CA MET A 97 -4.60 13.29 7.18
C MET A 97 -5.05 12.81 8.56
N GLY A 98 -4.57 13.53 9.58
CA GLY A 98 -5.00 13.38 10.96
C GLY A 98 -5.95 14.48 11.40
N LYS A 99 -6.76 14.18 12.42
CA LYS A 99 -7.60 15.14 13.13
C LYS A 99 -7.30 15.08 14.63
N GLY A 100 -8.01 14.23 15.36
CA GLY A 100 -7.81 13.94 16.77
C GLY A 100 -7.08 12.61 16.96
N TYR A 101 -7.83 11.57 17.33
CA TYR A 101 -7.31 10.21 17.54
C TYR A 101 -7.19 9.41 16.23
N VAL A 102 -7.70 9.95 15.12
CA VAL A 102 -7.67 9.31 13.81
C VAL A 102 -6.60 9.93 12.94
N SER A 103 -5.85 9.05 12.28
CA SER A 103 -5.05 9.35 11.10
C SER A 103 -5.40 8.35 10.00
N ILE A 104 -5.64 8.84 8.79
CA ILE A 104 -5.69 8.01 7.59
C ILE A 104 -4.45 8.31 6.77
N PHE A 105 -3.59 7.32 6.60
CA PHE A 105 -2.53 7.37 5.61
C PHE A 105 -3.12 7.06 4.24
N TYR A 106 -2.63 7.74 3.21
CA TYR A 106 -3.05 7.52 1.84
C TYR A 106 -1.87 7.43 0.90
N ASN A 107 -2.02 6.55 -0.08
CA ASN A 107 -1.10 6.34 -1.17
C ASN A 107 -1.89 6.43 -2.47
N VAL A 108 -1.71 7.52 -3.21
CA VAL A 108 -2.46 7.81 -4.44
C VAL A 108 -1.55 7.63 -5.65
N LEU A 109 -2.03 6.85 -6.61
CA LEU A 109 -1.34 6.59 -7.87
C LEU A 109 -1.95 7.42 -8.98
N LEU A 110 -1.08 8.08 -9.72
CA LEU A 110 -1.40 8.92 -10.85
C LEU A 110 -0.82 8.31 -12.13
N LYS A 111 -1.58 8.38 -13.22
CA LYS A 111 -1.07 8.21 -14.58
C LYS A 111 -1.30 9.49 -15.35
N ASP A 112 -0.22 10.10 -15.82
CA ASP A 112 -0.27 11.35 -16.60
C ASP A 112 -1.10 12.45 -15.89
N GLY A 113 -0.97 12.52 -14.56
CA GLY A 113 -1.66 13.50 -13.69
C GLY A 113 -3.09 13.14 -13.27
N GLN A 114 -3.64 12.01 -13.71
CA GLN A 114 -4.99 11.55 -13.33
C GLN A 114 -4.92 10.42 -12.31
N ILE A 115 -5.82 10.43 -11.32
CA ILE A 115 -5.90 9.35 -10.33
C ILE A 115 -6.42 8.08 -11.00
N ILE A 116 -5.63 7.02 -10.87
CA ILE A 116 -5.95 5.70 -11.41
C ILE A 116 -6.22 4.68 -10.32
N SER A 117 -5.65 4.85 -9.12
CA SER A 117 -5.78 3.91 -8.00
C SER A 117 -5.33 4.59 -6.71
N TYR A 118 -5.80 4.09 -5.57
CA TYR A 118 -5.27 4.50 -4.27
C TYR A 118 -5.41 3.40 -3.21
N GLU A 119 -4.66 3.58 -2.14
CA GLU A 119 -4.74 2.83 -0.88
C GLU A 119 -4.98 3.79 0.28
N LEU A 120 -5.89 3.43 1.18
CA LEU A 120 -6.09 4.09 2.47
C LEU A 120 -5.75 3.11 3.60
N SER A 121 -4.91 3.55 4.54
CA SER A 121 -4.53 2.78 5.72
C SER A 121 -4.96 3.54 6.97
N PRO A 122 -5.90 2.99 7.77
CA PRO A 122 -6.35 3.64 8.99
C PRO A 122 -5.39 3.39 10.15
N GLN A 123 -5.18 4.39 10.99
CA GLN A 123 -4.60 4.22 12.32
C GLN A 123 -5.72 4.09 13.36
N ILE A 124 -5.63 3.08 14.22
CA ILE A 124 -6.60 2.88 15.31
C ILE A 124 -6.00 3.36 16.63
N PRO A 125 -6.76 4.11 17.46
CA PRO A 125 -6.32 4.44 18.80
C PRO A 125 -6.23 3.18 19.67
N ARG A 126 -5.14 3.08 20.43
CA ARG A 126 -4.84 1.93 21.30
C ARG A 126 -5.57 1.96 22.66
N ASN A 127 -6.39 2.96 22.95
CA ASN A 127 -7.23 2.98 24.15
C ASN A 127 -8.46 2.09 23.94
N LYS A 128 -8.73 1.12 24.82
CA LYS A 128 -9.82 0.14 24.67
C LYS A 128 -11.20 0.75 24.37
N LEU A 129 -11.60 1.77 25.14
CA LEU A 129 -12.91 2.42 24.97
C LEU A 129 -12.99 3.19 23.64
N LEU A 130 -11.89 3.81 23.23
CA LEU A 130 -11.80 4.45 21.92
C LEU A 130 -11.81 3.40 20.80
N THR A 131 -11.03 2.34 20.91
CA THR A 131 -10.96 1.27 19.93
C THR A 131 -12.34 0.76 19.54
N GLU A 132 -13.17 0.37 20.51
CA GLU A 132 -14.55 -0.11 20.24
C GLU A 132 -15.40 0.97 19.54
N ARG A 133 -15.28 2.23 19.97
CA ARG A 133 -15.99 3.37 19.35
C ARG A 133 -15.55 3.61 17.92
N TYR A 134 -14.25 3.55 17.62
CA TYR A 134 -13.70 3.82 16.30
C TYR A 134 -13.89 2.66 15.33
N LEU A 135 -13.90 1.41 15.80
CA LEU A 135 -14.25 0.27 14.94
C LEU A 135 -15.63 0.45 14.30
N ASN A 136 -16.61 0.95 15.07
CA ASN A 136 -17.92 1.27 14.53
C ASN A 136 -17.87 2.39 13.47
N LEU A 137 -17.10 3.45 13.71
CA LEU A 137 -16.93 4.55 12.74
C LEU A 137 -16.24 4.08 11.45
N TYR A 138 -15.24 3.19 11.57
CA TYR A 138 -14.47 2.66 10.45
C TYR A 138 -15.21 1.58 9.64
N SER A 139 -16.13 0.82 10.25
CA SER A 139 -16.84 -0.30 9.61
C SER A 139 -17.60 0.06 8.32
N GLY A 140 -17.86 1.35 8.09
CA GLY A 140 -18.48 1.84 6.87
C GLY A 140 -17.50 2.33 5.81
N ILE A 141 -16.20 2.18 6.01
CA ILE A 141 -15.12 2.70 5.13
C ILE A 141 -14.11 1.58 4.85
N PHE A 142 -13.72 0.86 5.91
CA PHE A 142 -12.75 -0.22 5.89
C PHE A 142 -13.39 -1.55 6.21
N LYS A 143 -12.80 -2.63 5.69
CA LYS A 143 -13.14 -3.99 6.06
C LYS A 143 -12.57 -4.27 7.46
N ILE A 144 -13.38 -4.89 8.33
CA ILE A 144 -13.01 -5.24 9.70
C ILE A 144 -13.41 -6.69 9.95
N GLU A 145 -12.43 -7.55 10.24
CA GLU A 145 -12.63 -8.98 10.52
C GLU A 145 -11.63 -9.44 11.59
N ASP A 146 -12.02 -10.32 12.51
CA ASP A 146 -11.13 -10.93 13.52
C ASP A 146 -10.22 -9.93 14.28
N ASN A 147 -10.78 -8.81 14.75
CA ASN A 147 -10.05 -7.72 15.41
C ASN A 147 -8.91 -7.13 14.57
N ARG A 148 -9.06 -7.18 13.25
CA ARG A 148 -8.19 -6.53 12.27
C ARG A 148 -8.97 -5.53 11.46
N ILE A 149 -8.32 -4.42 11.15
CA ILE A 149 -8.76 -3.48 10.13
C ILE A 149 -7.85 -3.64 8.90
N TYR A 150 -8.47 -3.69 7.73
CA TYR A 150 -7.76 -3.86 6.46
C TYR A 150 -7.70 -2.54 5.72
N ASN A 151 -6.62 -2.33 4.96
CA ASN A 151 -6.49 -1.20 4.06
C ASN A 151 -7.64 -1.20 3.04
N ARG A 152 -8.11 -0.01 2.63
CA ARG A 152 -9.08 0.13 1.54
C ARG A 152 -8.33 0.41 0.25
N TYR A 153 -8.68 -0.29 -0.83
CA TYR A 153 -8.15 0.00 -2.16
C TYR A 153 -9.22 0.48 -3.12
N TYR A 154 -8.80 1.31 -4.06
CA TYR A 154 -9.56 1.65 -5.25
C TYR A 154 -8.79 1.22 -6.49
N ASN A 155 -9.45 0.47 -7.36
CA ASN A 155 -8.91 0.01 -8.65
C ASN A 155 -7.54 -0.69 -8.54
N ILE A 156 -7.34 -1.51 -7.51
CA ILE A 156 -6.08 -2.24 -7.30
C ILE A 156 -5.81 -3.28 -8.38
N GLU A 157 -6.86 -3.91 -8.93
CA GLU A 157 -6.74 -4.90 -10.01
C GLU A 157 -6.01 -4.31 -11.22
N GLU A 158 -6.27 -3.05 -11.55
CA GLU A 158 -5.55 -2.36 -12.62
C GLU A 158 -4.06 -2.20 -12.31
N MET A 159 -3.69 -2.09 -11.02
CA MET A 159 -2.30 -1.99 -10.60
C MET A 159 -1.57 -3.33 -10.60
N GLU A 160 -2.30 -4.44 -10.68
CA GLU A 160 -1.73 -5.78 -10.77
C GLU A 160 -1.34 -6.15 -12.20
N ASN A 161 -1.97 -5.49 -13.18
CA ASN A 161 -1.67 -5.70 -14.59
C ASN A 161 -0.26 -5.20 -14.94
N PRO A 162 0.48 -5.92 -15.80
CA PRO A 162 1.77 -5.46 -16.31
C PRO A 162 1.63 -4.14 -17.11
N LEU A 163 2.75 -3.43 -17.26
CA LEU A 163 2.87 -2.20 -18.06
C LEU A 163 2.62 -2.42 -19.56
N MET A 164 2.78 -3.65 -20.02
CA MET A 164 2.53 -4.06 -21.40
C MET A 164 1.65 -5.30 -21.38
N ASP A 165 0.80 -5.45 -22.40
CA ASP A 165 0.00 -6.65 -22.60
C ASP A 165 0.90 -7.84 -22.92
N ILE A 166 1.30 -8.55 -21.86
CA ILE A 166 2.01 -9.81 -21.94
C ILE A 166 0.97 -10.90 -21.77
N LYS A 167 0.78 -11.69 -22.84
CA LYS A 167 0.00 -12.91 -22.74
C LYS A 167 0.78 -13.92 -21.93
N SER A 168 0.21 -14.30 -20.81
CA SER A 168 0.76 -15.30 -19.89
C SER A 168 -0.25 -16.42 -19.74
N ASP A 169 0.18 -17.67 -19.91
CA ASP A 169 -0.67 -18.86 -19.75
C ASP A 169 -0.77 -19.32 -18.27
N PHE A 170 -0.33 -18.47 -17.35
CA PHE A 170 -0.29 -18.76 -15.91
C PHE A 170 -0.93 -17.63 -15.11
N VAL A 171 -1.35 -17.96 -13.89
CA VAL A 171 -1.97 -17.03 -12.95
C VAL A 171 -0.99 -16.70 -11.84
N LEU A 172 -0.77 -15.41 -11.59
CA LEU A 172 0.01 -14.96 -10.44
C LEU A 172 -0.74 -15.26 -9.14
N ASN A 173 -0.02 -15.80 -8.15
CA ASN A 173 -0.57 -15.91 -6.81
C ASN A 173 -0.75 -14.52 -6.18
N GLU A 174 -1.46 -14.45 -5.06
CA GLU A 174 -1.79 -13.20 -4.36
C GLU A 174 -0.56 -12.35 -4.02
N ASN A 175 0.53 -12.96 -3.54
CA ASN A 175 1.77 -12.24 -3.21
C ASN A 175 2.41 -11.60 -4.46
N LEU A 176 2.43 -12.34 -5.57
CA LEU A 176 2.98 -11.88 -6.82
C LEU A 176 2.09 -10.79 -7.44
N ARG A 177 0.76 -10.91 -7.37
CA ARG A 177 -0.17 -9.83 -7.74
C ARG A 177 0.08 -8.57 -6.91
N PHE A 178 0.24 -8.71 -5.60
CA PHE A 178 0.52 -7.56 -4.74
C PHE A 178 1.87 -6.88 -5.07
N LEU A 179 2.90 -7.66 -5.41
CA LEU A 179 4.19 -7.15 -5.90
C LEU A 179 4.08 -6.38 -7.22
N MET A 180 3.07 -6.64 -8.04
CA MET A 180 2.82 -5.84 -9.26
C MET A 180 2.38 -4.41 -8.91
N THR A 181 1.74 -4.23 -7.76
CA THR A 181 1.22 -2.94 -7.30
C THR A 181 2.30 -2.12 -6.57
N PRO A 182 2.33 -0.79 -6.76
CA PRO A 182 3.16 0.10 -5.93
C PRO A 182 2.85 0.04 -4.42
N PHE A 183 1.66 -0.44 -4.01
CA PHE A 183 1.25 -0.55 -2.61
C PHE A 183 2.07 -1.57 -1.81
N SER A 184 2.72 -2.53 -2.47
CA SER A 184 3.71 -3.41 -1.80
C SER A 184 4.98 -2.67 -1.34
N GLY A 185 5.15 -1.41 -1.75
CA GLY A 185 6.24 -0.51 -1.42
C GLY A 185 7.12 -0.24 -2.63
N THR A 186 7.51 1.01 -2.85
CA THR A 186 8.24 1.47 -4.06
C THR A 186 9.74 1.68 -3.83
N ARG A 187 10.21 1.58 -2.59
CA ARG A 187 11.64 1.65 -2.26
C ARG A 187 12.35 0.37 -2.67
N TYR A 188 13.50 0.51 -3.35
CA TYR A 188 14.34 -0.63 -3.71
C TYR A 188 15.51 -0.74 -2.73
N GLY A 189 15.56 -1.86 -2.00
CA GLY A 189 16.58 -2.14 -1.01
C GLY A 189 16.32 -3.45 -0.29
N TYR A 190 16.99 -3.68 0.83
CA TYR A 190 16.73 -4.83 1.70
C TYR A 190 16.12 -4.43 3.03
N TYR A 191 16.80 -3.54 3.75
CA TYR A 191 16.44 -3.15 5.10
C TYR A 191 16.37 -1.63 5.22
N GLY A 192 15.63 -1.15 6.20
CA GLY A 192 15.78 0.20 6.73
C GLY A 192 14.60 0.61 7.62
N GLY A 193 14.54 1.90 7.93
CA GLY A 193 13.51 2.44 8.82
C GLY A 193 13.68 2.00 10.27
N GLU A 194 12.60 2.06 11.04
CA GLU A 194 12.59 1.67 12.44
C GLU A 194 12.95 0.20 12.61
N ALA A 195 13.79 -0.09 13.61
CA ALA A 195 14.36 -1.42 13.88
C ALA A 195 15.13 -2.07 12.70
N ASN A 196 15.46 -1.30 11.65
CA ASN A 196 16.15 -1.81 10.46
C ASN A 196 15.44 -3.04 9.85
N SER A 197 14.11 -2.99 9.80
CA SER A 197 13.27 -4.08 9.31
C SER A 197 13.45 -4.30 7.79
N ILE A 198 13.19 -5.54 7.33
CA ILE A 198 13.16 -5.86 5.90
C ILE A 198 11.96 -5.16 5.25
N PHE A 199 12.15 -4.58 4.07
CA PHE A 199 11.03 -3.99 3.34
C PHE A 199 10.00 -5.06 2.96
N THR A 200 8.71 -4.72 3.07
CA THR A 200 7.61 -5.63 2.75
C THR A 200 7.74 -6.23 1.35
N ASN A 201 7.94 -5.40 0.32
CA ASN A 201 8.20 -5.86 -1.05
C ASN A 201 9.38 -6.86 -1.14
N ARG A 202 10.50 -6.59 -0.45
CA ARG A 202 11.68 -7.45 -0.45
C ARG A 202 11.42 -8.76 0.28
N ALA A 203 10.71 -8.73 1.40
CA ALA A 203 10.35 -9.93 2.15
C ALA A 203 9.47 -10.86 1.31
N ILE A 204 8.44 -10.31 0.66
CA ILE A 204 7.56 -11.06 -0.24
C ILE A 204 8.38 -11.60 -1.42
N PHE A 205 9.14 -10.74 -2.11
CA PHE A 205 9.93 -11.16 -3.26
C PHE A 205 10.93 -12.26 -2.91
N SER A 206 11.65 -12.14 -1.80
CA SER A 206 12.65 -13.14 -1.37
C SER A 206 12.03 -14.50 -1.03
N LYS A 207 10.77 -14.51 -0.59
CA LYS A 207 10.01 -15.73 -0.35
C LYS A 207 9.61 -16.38 -1.68
N GLU A 208 8.98 -15.61 -2.57
CA GLU A 208 8.46 -16.10 -3.85
C GLU A 208 9.60 -16.46 -4.83
N SER A 209 10.76 -15.79 -4.76
CA SER A 209 11.89 -16.02 -5.66
C SER A 209 12.52 -17.40 -5.57
N LYS A 210 12.24 -18.17 -4.50
CA LYS A 210 12.78 -19.52 -4.30
C LYS A 210 12.23 -20.55 -5.29
N SER A 211 11.06 -20.28 -5.85
CA SER A 211 10.36 -21.16 -6.80
C SER A 211 9.83 -20.37 -8.00
N MET A 212 10.47 -19.24 -8.32
CA MET A 212 10.07 -18.35 -9.40
C MET A 212 10.52 -18.92 -10.74
N SER A 213 9.57 -19.10 -11.67
CA SER A 213 9.91 -19.45 -13.05
C SER A 213 10.41 -18.24 -13.84
N SER A 214 11.04 -18.48 -14.99
CA SER A 214 11.50 -17.41 -15.87
C SER A 214 10.33 -16.58 -16.42
N GLU A 215 9.18 -17.18 -16.68
CA GLU A 215 7.96 -16.49 -17.13
C GLU A 215 7.38 -15.56 -16.05
N ILE A 216 7.36 -16.03 -14.79
CA ILE A 216 6.94 -15.21 -13.64
C ILE A 216 7.90 -14.03 -13.47
N CYS A 217 9.21 -14.30 -13.44
CA CYS A 217 10.22 -13.25 -13.31
C CYS A 217 10.08 -12.22 -14.43
N GLN A 218 9.92 -12.67 -15.68
CA GLN A 218 9.72 -11.79 -16.82
C GLN A 218 8.44 -10.96 -16.67
N THR A 219 7.35 -11.51 -16.15
CA THR A 219 6.12 -10.73 -15.90
C THR A 219 6.35 -9.64 -14.84
N LEU A 220 7.07 -9.95 -13.76
CA LEU A 220 7.43 -8.98 -12.72
C LEU A 220 8.35 -7.86 -13.23
N MET A 221 9.13 -8.09 -14.29
CA MET A 221 9.91 -7.04 -14.96
C MET A 221 9.04 -5.94 -15.61
N TYR A 222 7.76 -6.23 -15.86
CA TYR A 222 6.78 -5.29 -16.38
C TYR A 222 5.81 -4.81 -15.30
N SER A 223 6.07 -5.10 -14.01
CA SER A 223 5.31 -4.56 -12.89
C SER A 223 5.16 -3.04 -12.96
N LYS A 224 4.03 -2.47 -12.50
CA LYS A 224 3.89 -1.02 -12.29
C LYS A 224 4.71 -0.54 -11.09
N ASN A 225 5.03 -1.43 -10.14
CA ASN A 225 5.94 -1.16 -9.05
C ASN A 225 7.42 -1.12 -9.50
N PRO A 226 8.11 0.02 -9.39
CA PRO A 226 9.51 0.13 -9.79
C PRO A 226 10.46 -0.76 -8.99
N SER A 227 10.23 -0.97 -7.69
CA SER A 227 11.15 -1.81 -6.90
C SER A 227 11.03 -3.28 -7.30
N THR A 228 9.82 -3.76 -7.60
CA THR A 228 9.57 -5.12 -8.10
C THR A 228 10.26 -5.33 -9.45
N ARG A 229 10.19 -4.37 -10.38
CA ARG A 229 10.94 -4.45 -11.64
C ARG A 229 12.44 -4.63 -11.40
N LEU A 230 13.03 -3.82 -10.51
CA LEU A 230 14.46 -3.92 -10.21
C LEU A 230 14.84 -5.22 -9.47
N MET A 231 13.98 -5.74 -8.61
CA MET A 231 14.18 -7.06 -7.98
C MET A 231 14.09 -8.20 -9.00
N ALA A 232 13.20 -8.12 -9.99
CA ALA A 232 13.14 -9.07 -11.10
C ALA A 232 14.40 -9.01 -11.97
N PHE A 233 14.94 -7.81 -12.22
CA PHE A 233 16.23 -7.65 -12.92
C PHE A 233 17.37 -8.30 -12.15
N GLU A 234 17.42 -8.09 -10.82
CA GLU A 234 18.40 -8.73 -9.95
C GLU A 234 18.31 -10.27 -10.06
N HIS A 235 17.11 -10.83 -10.03
CA HIS A 235 16.88 -12.26 -10.17
C HIS A 235 17.34 -12.79 -11.54
N TYR A 236 16.94 -12.13 -12.62
CA TYR A 236 17.37 -12.48 -13.97
C TYR A 236 18.89 -12.43 -14.15
N MET A 237 19.55 -11.39 -13.64
CA MET A 237 21.01 -11.27 -13.75
C MET A 237 21.74 -12.38 -12.99
N LYS A 238 21.17 -12.88 -11.88
CA LYS A 238 21.72 -14.02 -11.12
C LYS A 238 21.48 -15.37 -11.81
N ASN A 239 20.41 -15.50 -12.60
CA ASN A 239 19.95 -16.75 -13.20
C ASN A 239 19.89 -16.69 -14.74
N LYS A 240 20.75 -15.89 -15.38
CA LYS A 240 20.62 -15.52 -16.80
C LYS A 240 20.53 -16.72 -17.76
N SER A 241 21.15 -17.85 -17.41
CA SER A 241 21.11 -19.09 -18.20
C SER A 241 19.74 -19.77 -18.27
N GLU A 242 18.81 -19.44 -17.37
CA GLU A 242 17.46 -20.02 -17.31
C GLU A 242 16.46 -19.32 -18.24
N PHE A 243 16.86 -18.18 -18.82
CA PHE A 243 15.98 -17.34 -19.62
C PHE A 243 16.26 -17.51 -21.11
N LYS A 244 15.17 -17.63 -21.88
CA LYS A 244 15.20 -17.51 -23.34
C LYS A 244 15.18 -16.03 -23.72
N ASN A 245 15.72 -15.69 -24.89
CA ASN A 245 15.66 -14.33 -25.46
C ASN A 245 16.31 -13.25 -24.58
N SER A 246 17.49 -13.53 -24.02
CA SER A 246 18.23 -12.60 -23.15
C SER A 246 18.44 -11.21 -23.75
N GLU A 247 18.63 -11.11 -25.07
CA GLU A 247 18.79 -9.82 -25.77
C GLU A 247 17.54 -8.92 -25.65
N LEU A 248 16.34 -9.48 -25.82
CA LEU A 248 15.10 -8.71 -25.67
C LEU A 248 14.89 -8.26 -24.22
N ILE A 249 15.26 -9.12 -23.26
CA ILE A 249 15.20 -8.81 -21.83
C ILE A 249 16.19 -7.69 -21.50
N ASP A 250 17.43 -7.78 -21.99
CA ASP A 250 18.48 -6.79 -21.76
C ASP A 250 18.07 -5.41 -22.35
N ASN A 251 17.46 -5.39 -23.54
CA ASN A 251 16.91 -4.17 -24.16
C ASN A 251 15.77 -3.56 -23.33
N TRP A 252 14.87 -4.39 -22.78
CA TRP A 252 13.81 -3.92 -21.88
C TRP A 252 14.39 -3.33 -20.59
N ILE A 253 15.41 -3.97 -20.00
CA ILE A 253 16.10 -3.48 -18.81
C ILE A 253 16.70 -2.09 -19.06
N ASP A 254 17.37 -1.89 -20.20
CA ASP A 254 17.95 -0.59 -20.54
C ASP A 254 16.88 0.49 -20.75
N LYS A 255 15.73 0.15 -21.35
CA LYS A 255 14.58 1.07 -21.42
C LYS A 255 14.05 1.46 -20.04
N VAL A 256 13.93 0.50 -19.12
CA VAL A 256 13.49 0.79 -17.74
C VAL A 256 14.49 1.70 -17.03
N TYR A 257 15.79 1.52 -17.24
CA TYR A 257 16.80 2.42 -16.66
C TYR A 257 16.80 3.82 -17.29
N SER A 258 16.40 3.98 -18.55
CA SER A 258 16.21 5.32 -19.12
C SER A 258 14.97 6.02 -18.58
N GLU A 259 13.89 5.27 -18.33
CA GLU A 259 12.63 5.79 -17.79
C GLU A 259 12.72 6.11 -16.30
N LEU A 260 13.48 5.31 -15.54
CA LEU A 260 13.68 5.47 -14.11
C LEU A 260 15.18 5.37 -13.75
N PRO A 261 15.99 6.40 -14.08
CA PRO A 261 17.44 6.38 -13.89
C PRO A 261 17.85 6.37 -12.42
N THR A 262 16.99 6.87 -11.54
CA THR A 262 17.19 6.87 -10.09
C THR A 262 16.01 6.29 -9.36
N ILE A 263 16.27 5.59 -8.25
CA ILE A 263 15.24 5.04 -7.37
C ILE A 263 15.50 5.42 -5.92
N VAL A 264 14.42 5.58 -5.17
CA VAL A 264 14.47 5.81 -3.72
C VAL A 264 14.90 4.52 -3.02
N THR A 265 15.86 4.63 -2.11
CA THR A 265 16.33 3.57 -1.21
C THR A 265 16.52 4.13 0.19
N LEU A 266 16.74 3.25 1.17
CA LEU A 266 17.26 3.64 2.48
C LEU A 266 18.72 3.21 2.63
N GLU A 267 19.50 4.05 3.31
CA GLU A 267 20.82 3.72 3.83
C GLU A 267 20.80 4.00 5.34
N GLY A 268 20.63 2.94 6.13
CA GLY A 268 20.24 3.07 7.54
C GLY A 268 18.86 3.70 7.67
N CYS A 269 18.78 4.84 8.36
CA CYS A 269 17.54 5.63 8.52
C CYS A 269 17.41 6.76 7.49
N MET A 270 18.36 6.91 6.56
CA MET A 270 18.36 8.02 5.61
C MET A 270 17.66 7.62 4.30
N VAL A 271 16.63 8.38 3.93
CA VAL A 271 16.01 8.30 2.60
C VAL A 271 16.92 8.97 1.58
N THR A 272 17.35 8.21 0.58
CA THR A 272 18.22 8.71 -0.50
C THR A 272 17.73 8.24 -1.86
N SER A 273 18.18 8.91 -2.93
CA SER A 273 17.91 8.52 -4.31
C SER A 273 19.22 8.10 -4.97
N ARG A 274 19.25 6.91 -5.57
CA ARG A 274 20.46 6.33 -6.17
C ARG A 274 20.22 5.87 -7.59
N ASN A 275 21.28 5.84 -8.40
CA ASN A 275 21.22 5.33 -9.76
C ASN A 275 20.76 3.86 -9.76
N SER A 276 19.66 3.58 -10.47
CA SER A 276 18.99 2.29 -10.49
C SER A 276 19.91 1.18 -11.01
N LYS A 277 20.60 1.40 -12.14
CA LYS A 277 21.50 0.42 -12.78
C LYS A 277 22.69 0.04 -11.88
N LYS A 278 23.31 1.05 -11.26
CA LYS A 278 24.40 0.84 -10.30
C LYS A 278 23.92 0.05 -9.09
N LEU A 279 22.76 0.40 -8.54
CA LEU A 279 22.24 -0.24 -7.34
C LEU A 279 21.85 -1.71 -7.60
N VAL A 280 21.19 -2.03 -8.72
CA VAL A 280 20.93 -3.42 -9.12
C VAL A 280 22.23 -4.21 -9.26
N SER A 281 23.24 -3.64 -9.93
CA SER A 281 24.54 -4.29 -10.10
C SER A 281 25.24 -4.59 -8.76
N GLU A 282 25.07 -3.71 -7.76
CA GLU A 282 25.57 -3.94 -6.40
C GLU A 282 24.84 -5.12 -5.73
N TYR A 283 23.51 -5.17 -5.80
CA TYR A 283 22.71 -6.26 -5.21
C TYR A 283 22.90 -7.61 -5.92
N VAL A 284 23.19 -7.61 -7.22
CA VAL A 284 23.57 -8.82 -7.95
C VAL A 284 24.86 -9.42 -7.39
N LYS A 285 25.85 -8.58 -7.06
CA LYS A 285 27.15 -8.99 -6.53
C LYS A 285 27.11 -9.35 -5.04
N ARG A 286 26.11 -8.88 -4.28
CA ARG A 286 25.98 -9.23 -2.87
C ARG A 286 25.73 -10.73 -2.75
N LYS A 287 26.64 -11.44 -2.09
CA LYS A 287 26.38 -12.81 -1.63
C LYS A 287 25.20 -12.74 -0.66
N THR A 288 24.13 -13.44 -0.98
CA THR A 288 23.04 -13.70 -0.04
C THR A 288 23.63 -14.58 1.07
N ASN A 289 24.11 -13.97 2.15
CA ASN A 289 24.53 -14.71 3.34
C ASN A 289 23.26 -15.28 4.00
N ALA A 290 22.78 -16.41 3.49
CA ALA A 290 21.53 -17.04 3.90
C ALA A 290 21.55 -17.64 5.32
N ASN A 291 22.61 -17.41 6.13
CA ASN A 291 22.82 -18.10 7.40
C ASN A 291 22.94 -17.21 8.66
N ASN A 292 22.78 -15.89 8.60
CA ASN A 292 23.00 -15.04 9.78
C ASN A 292 21.82 -14.12 10.14
N VAL A 293 20.58 -14.66 10.25
CA VAL A 293 19.50 -13.96 10.97
C VAL A 293 18.53 -14.96 11.60
N TYR A 294 19.04 -15.94 12.36
CA TYR A 294 18.31 -16.62 13.43
C TYR A 294 19.34 -17.17 14.42
N ASN A 295 19.74 -16.33 15.37
CA ASN A 295 20.23 -16.69 16.70
C ASN A 295 19.79 -15.58 17.64
#